data_AF-A0A956EFU7-F1
#
_entry.id   AF-A0A956EFU7-F1
#
_cell.length_a   1.000
_cell.length_b   1.000
_cell.length_c   1.000
_cell.angle_alpha   90.00
_cell.angle_beta   90.00
_cell.angle_gamma   90.00
#
_symmetry.space_group_name_H-M   'P 1'
#
loop_
_entity.id
_entity.type
_entity.pdbx_description
1 polymer ?
#
loop_
_entity_poly.entity_id
_entity_poly.type
_entity_poly.pdbx_seq_one_letter_code
_entity_poly.pdbx_strand_id
1 'polypeptide(L)'
;TGRPFFGDAAREAALIARVAAACEAAGLFESLSSEWLCLDAELMPWSLKARDLLRHHYAAVGAAAGVSLARSVDALAAAAARGVELGEVGERFAARRSMIDRYGAAWRRYCWETPTLDELRLAPFHLLASEGRLHSDRDHVWHMETLATLAPHDPILVATPYRVVDLDDEAARADAIAWWEALTAAGGEGMVIKPRQWIVRGPRGVCQPAIKCRGPEYLRIIYGPEYSAPENIERLRSRGLGGKRSLALREFALGLEGLARFAEGDSLWRVHECVFGVLALESEPVDPRL
;
A
#
# COMPACT_ATOMS: atom_id res chain seq x y z
N THR A 1 3.17 13.98 -1.83
CA THR A 1 3.11 15.24 -2.62
C THR A 1 2.67 16.47 -1.82
N GLY A 2 2.32 16.37 -0.53
CA GLY A 2 2.02 17.54 0.31
C GLY A 2 0.75 18.32 -0.06
N ARG A 3 -0.18 17.69 -0.79
CA ARG A 3 -1.48 18.29 -1.15
C ARG A 3 -2.56 17.82 -0.19
N PRO A 4 -3.60 18.64 0.07
CA PRO A 4 -4.80 18.19 0.77
C PRO A 4 -5.35 16.89 0.16
N PHE A 5 -5.85 16.00 1.01
CA PHE A 5 -6.41 14.74 0.53
C PHE A 5 -7.78 14.96 -0.12
N PHE A 6 -8.63 15.78 0.50
CA PHE A 6 -9.95 16.14 -0.02
C PHE A 6 -9.91 17.51 -0.71
N GLY A 7 -10.69 17.67 -1.77
CA GLY A 7 -10.97 19.00 -2.33
C GLY A 7 -11.97 19.81 -1.49
N ASP A 8 -12.70 19.14 -0.60
CA ASP A 8 -13.68 19.73 0.31
C ASP A 8 -13.10 19.83 1.73
N ALA A 9 -12.81 21.05 2.17
CA ALA A 9 -12.23 21.34 3.47
C ALA A 9 -13.17 20.96 4.64
N ALA A 10 -14.50 21.02 4.45
CA ALA A 10 -15.44 20.64 5.50
C ALA A 10 -15.39 19.12 5.75
N ARG A 11 -15.26 18.34 4.67
CA ARG A 11 -15.09 16.88 4.74
C ARG A 11 -13.78 16.49 5.41
N GLU A 12 -12.68 17.21 5.10
CA GLU A 12 -11.39 17.01 5.74
C GLU A 12 -11.44 17.32 7.25
N ALA A 13 -11.99 18.48 7.62
CA ALA A 13 -12.15 18.87 9.02
C ALA A 13 -13.02 17.88 9.81
N ALA A 14 -14.10 17.36 9.22
CA ALA A 14 -14.95 16.35 9.84
C ALA A 14 -14.22 15.02 10.07
N LEU A 15 -13.34 14.60 9.15
CA LEU A 15 -12.49 13.43 9.36
C LEU A 15 -11.51 13.67 10.52
N ILE A 16 -10.82 14.81 10.52
CA ILE A 16 -9.86 15.17 11.58
C ILE A 16 -10.56 15.19 12.95
N ALA A 17 -11.76 15.77 13.03
CA ALA A 17 -12.53 15.83 14.27
C ALA A 17 -12.88 14.43 14.82
N ARG A 18 -13.25 13.47 13.95
CA ARG A 18 -13.50 12.08 14.35
C ARG A 18 -12.25 11.41 14.91
N VAL A 19 -11.12 11.58 14.23
CA VAL A 19 -9.83 11.02 14.70
C VAL A 19 -9.42 11.65 16.03
N ALA A 20 -9.54 12.96 16.18
CA ALA A 20 -9.24 13.67 17.43
C ALA A 20 -10.13 13.17 18.59
N ALA A 21 -11.43 13.04 18.36
CA ALA A 21 -12.36 12.50 19.37
C ALA A 21 -12.01 11.06 19.77
N ALA A 22 -11.60 10.21 18.83
CA ALA A 22 -11.14 8.86 19.14
C ALA A 22 -9.83 8.86 19.95
N CYS A 23 -8.87 9.73 19.62
CA CYS A 23 -7.65 9.90 20.39
C CYS A 23 -7.92 10.40 21.82
N GLU A 24 -8.86 11.32 22.01
CA GLU A 24 -9.30 11.80 23.31
C GLU A 24 -9.98 10.68 24.12
N ALA A 25 -10.93 9.97 23.52
CA ALA A 25 -11.63 8.86 24.17
C ALA A 25 -10.71 7.69 24.56
N ALA A 26 -9.63 7.47 23.79
CA ALA A 26 -8.58 6.49 24.11
C ALA A 26 -7.58 6.97 25.16
N GLY A 27 -7.66 8.24 25.60
CA GLY A 27 -6.70 8.85 26.53
C GLY A 27 -5.31 9.08 25.92
N LEU A 28 -5.19 9.07 24.58
CA LEU A 28 -3.89 9.10 23.90
C LEU A 28 -3.18 10.45 24.12
N PHE A 29 -3.90 11.56 24.00
CA PHE A 29 -3.37 12.90 24.24
C PHE A 29 -2.83 13.06 25.67
N GLU A 30 -3.58 12.60 26.68
CA GLU A 30 -3.16 12.63 28.08
C GLU A 30 -1.93 11.75 28.31
N SER A 31 -1.92 10.52 27.79
CA SER A 31 -0.80 9.58 27.95
C SER A 31 0.51 10.08 27.35
N LEU A 32 0.43 10.97 26.36
CA LEU A 32 1.56 11.57 25.66
C LEU A 32 1.85 13.00 26.12
N SER A 33 1.05 13.55 27.03
CA SER A 33 1.11 14.95 27.46
C SER A 33 1.17 15.93 26.28
N SER A 34 0.28 15.76 25.30
CA SER A 34 0.33 16.51 24.04
C SER A 34 -1.05 16.94 23.57
N GLU A 35 -1.11 18.09 22.89
CA GLU A 35 -2.33 18.65 22.28
C GLU A 35 -2.42 18.37 20.77
N TRP A 36 -1.40 17.75 20.17
CA TRP A 36 -1.37 17.41 18.74
C TRP A 36 -0.68 16.07 18.50
N LEU A 37 -1.03 15.42 17.39
CA LEU A 37 -0.42 14.17 16.97
C LEU A 37 -0.16 14.21 15.46
N CYS A 38 0.98 13.67 15.04
CA CYS A 38 1.25 13.39 13.63
C CYS A 38 1.17 11.88 13.40
N LEU A 39 0.21 11.44 12.58
CA LEU A 39 -0.03 10.03 12.26
C LEU A 39 0.36 9.73 10.81
N ASP A 40 1.01 8.59 10.59
CA ASP A 40 1.12 7.97 9.27
C ASP A 40 0.02 6.91 9.12
N ALA A 41 -0.75 7.00 8.04
CA ALA A 41 -1.97 6.23 7.88
C ALA A 41 -2.32 5.97 6.41
N GLU A 42 -2.99 4.84 6.18
CA GLU A 42 -3.61 4.53 4.89
C GLU A 42 -5.10 4.91 4.93
N LEU A 43 -5.57 5.64 3.92
CA LEU A 43 -6.98 6.02 3.79
C LEU A 43 -7.62 5.31 2.59
N MET A 44 -8.64 4.50 2.85
CA MET A 44 -9.33 3.65 1.89
C MET A 44 -10.78 4.12 1.69
N PRO A 45 -11.38 3.87 0.50
CA PRO A 45 -10.90 3.08 -0.64
C PRO A 45 -9.95 3.81 -1.59
N TRP A 46 -9.29 3.05 -2.46
CA TRP A 46 -8.50 3.61 -3.56
C TRP A 46 -9.33 4.47 -4.52
N SER A 47 -10.60 4.08 -4.74
CA SER A 47 -11.57 4.83 -5.56
C SER A 47 -11.87 6.24 -5.05
N LEU A 48 -11.43 6.60 -3.84
CA LEU A 48 -11.57 7.95 -3.31
C LEU A 48 -10.65 8.95 -4.03
N LYS A 49 -9.40 8.53 -4.32
CA LYS A 49 -8.37 9.41 -4.90
C LYS A 49 -7.99 9.06 -6.34
N ALA A 50 -8.17 7.80 -6.74
CA ALA A 50 -7.67 7.29 -8.02
C ALA A 50 -8.75 7.08 -9.09
N ARG A 51 -9.87 7.82 -9.04
CA ARG A 51 -10.99 7.64 -10.00
C ARG A 51 -10.55 7.76 -11.45
N ASP A 52 -9.74 8.76 -11.79
CA ASP A 52 -9.29 8.95 -13.16
C ASP A 52 -8.36 7.83 -13.62
N LEU A 53 -7.46 7.37 -12.74
CA LEU A 53 -6.58 6.23 -13.01
C LEU A 53 -7.39 4.95 -13.22
N LEU A 54 -8.39 4.70 -12.37
CA LEU A 54 -9.32 3.58 -12.50
C LEU A 54 -10.09 3.64 -13.81
N ARG A 55 -10.66 4.79 -14.17
CA ARG A 55 -11.49 4.95 -15.37
C ARG A 55 -10.67 4.83 -16.66
N HIS A 56 -9.54 5.54 -16.75
CA HIS A 56 -8.82 5.69 -18.01
C HIS A 56 -7.74 4.63 -18.24
N HIS A 57 -7.27 3.96 -17.18
CA HIS A 57 -6.26 2.91 -17.32
C HIS A 57 -6.82 1.53 -16.96
N TYR A 58 -7.26 1.32 -15.71
CA TYR A 58 -7.61 -0.04 -15.27
C TYR A 58 -8.89 -0.58 -15.91
N ALA A 59 -9.97 0.19 -15.87
CA ALA A 59 -11.25 -0.18 -16.45
C ALA A 59 -11.16 -0.24 -17.99
N ALA A 60 -10.44 0.69 -18.62
CA ALA A 60 -10.25 0.73 -20.07
C ALA A 60 -9.55 -0.53 -20.59
N VAL A 61 -8.44 -0.93 -19.95
CA VAL A 61 -7.70 -2.17 -20.31
C VAL A 61 -8.59 -3.39 -20.11
N GLY A 62 -9.27 -3.49 -18.97
CA GLY A 62 -10.16 -4.61 -18.67
C GLY A 62 -11.31 -4.74 -19.67
N ALA A 63 -11.95 -3.62 -20.03
CA ALA A 63 -13.06 -3.59 -20.99
C ALA A 63 -12.62 -3.98 -22.40
N ALA A 64 -11.56 -3.34 -22.92
CA ALA A 64 -11.09 -3.58 -24.29
C ALA A 64 -10.61 -5.02 -24.48
N ALA A 65 -9.75 -5.50 -23.57
CA ALA A 65 -9.22 -6.86 -23.63
C ALA A 65 -10.31 -7.91 -23.36
N GLY A 66 -11.22 -7.65 -22.43
CA GLY A 66 -12.34 -8.54 -22.14
C GLY A 66 -13.22 -8.78 -23.37
N VAL A 67 -13.64 -7.72 -24.06
CA VAL A 67 -14.47 -7.84 -25.28
C VAL A 67 -13.71 -8.58 -26.40
N SER A 68 -12.46 -8.18 -26.67
CA SER A 68 -11.67 -8.76 -27.77
C SER A 68 -11.35 -10.24 -27.55
N LEU A 69 -10.95 -10.63 -26.33
CA LEU A 69 -10.63 -12.01 -26.00
C LEU A 69 -11.88 -12.89 -25.97
N ALA A 70 -13.04 -12.39 -25.54
CA ALA A 70 -14.30 -13.14 -25.63
C ALA A 70 -14.55 -13.60 -27.07
N ARG A 71 -14.50 -12.65 -28.01
CA ARG A 71 -14.77 -12.92 -29.42
C ARG A 71 -13.72 -13.81 -30.06
N SER A 72 -12.46 -13.65 -29.67
CA SER A 72 -11.38 -14.52 -30.13
C SER A 72 -11.58 -15.97 -29.67
N VAL A 73 -11.94 -16.17 -28.39
CA VAL A 73 -12.22 -17.50 -27.84
C VAL A 73 -13.45 -18.13 -28.50
N ASP A 74 -14.54 -17.38 -28.68
CA ASP A 74 -15.74 -17.86 -29.38
C ASP A 74 -15.42 -18.33 -30.81
N ALA A 75 -14.64 -17.54 -31.55
CA ALA A 75 -14.25 -17.84 -32.93
C ALA A 75 -13.35 -19.09 -33.02
N LEU A 76 -12.40 -19.22 -32.09
CA LEU A 76 -11.56 -20.41 -31.98
C LEU A 76 -12.39 -21.66 -31.67
N ALA A 77 -13.31 -21.57 -30.69
CA ALA A 77 -14.22 -22.67 -30.35
C ALA A 77 -15.07 -23.10 -31.56
N ALA A 78 -15.60 -22.14 -32.32
CA ALA A 78 -16.37 -22.43 -33.54
C ALA A 78 -15.51 -23.08 -34.64
N ALA A 79 -14.23 -22.72 -34.75
CA ALA A 79 -13.30 -23.36 -35.68
C ALA A 79 -12.97 -24.80 -35.27
N ALA A 80 -12.71 -25.05 -33.98
CA ALA A 80 -12.50 -26.39 -33.44
C ALA A 80 -13.73 -27.29 -33.69
N ALA A 81 -14.95 -26.77 -33.50
CA ALA A 81 -16.19 -27.51 -33.76
C ALA A 81 -16.36 -27.91 -35.24
N ARG A 82 -15.67 -27.25 -36.17
CA ARG A 82 -15.61 -27.60 -37.60
C ARG A 82 -14.43 -28.52 -37.95
N GLY A 83 -13.68 -29.01 -36.97
CA GLY A 83 -12.53 -29.89 -37.16
C GLY A 83 -11.22 -29.17 -37.49
N VAL A 84 -11.11 -27.87 -37.20
CA VAL A 84 -9.83 -27.16 -37.33
C VAL A 84 -8.94 -27.47 -36.12
N GLU A 85 -7.76 -28.04 -36.38
CA GLU A 85 -6.72 -28.25 -35.37
C GLU A 85 -6.16 -26.90 -34.88
N LEU A 86 -6.42 -26.56 -33.62
CA LEU A 86 -5.99 -25.28 -33.03
C LEU A 86 -4.61 -25.33 -32.38
N GLY A 87 -4.12 -26.53 -32.06
CA GLY A 87 -2.91 -26.71 -31.24
C GLY A 87 -2.95 -25.86 -29.96
N GLU A 88 -1.80 -25.28 -29.60
CA GLU A 88 -1.64 -24.45 -28.39
C GLU A 88 -2.37 -23.10 -28.47
N VAL A 89 -2.86 -22.67 -29.64
CA VAL A 89 -3.50 -21.35 -29.81
C VAL A 89 -4.80 -21.26 -29.01
N GLY A 90 -5.59 -22.33 -29.00
CA GLY A 90 -6.84 -22.38 -28.24
C GLY A 90 -6.61 -22.21 -26.74
N GLU A 91 -5.68 -22.99 -26.20
CA GLU A 91 -5.30 -22.95 -24.77
C GLU A 91 -4.73 -21.59 -24.37
N ARG A 92 -3.87 -21.01 -25.22
CA ARG A 92 -3.29 -19.69 -24.98
C ARG A 92 -4.36 -18.61 -24.88
N PHE A 93 -5.32 -18.55 -25.80
CA PHE A 93 -6.37 -17.53 -25.75
C PHE A 93 -7.34 -17.73 -24.59
N ALA A 94 -7.64 -18.98 -24.22
CA ALA A 94 -8.42 -19.28 -23.01
C ALA A 94 -7.70 -18.82 -21.73
N ALA A 95 -6.39 -19.06 -21.62
CA ALA A 95 -5.58 -18.60 -20.49
C ALA A 95 -5.54 -17.07 -20.41
N ARG A 96 -5.35 -16.38 -21.54
CA ARG A 96 -5.39 -14.91 -21.59
C ARG A 96 -6.73 -14.34 -21.15
N ARG A 97 -7.83 -14.96 -21.56
CA ARG A 97 -9.17 -14.57 -21.12
C ARG A 97 -9.32 -14.66 -19.60
N SER A 98 -8.93 -15.81 -19.03
CA SER A 98 -8.96 -16.03 -17.57
C SER A 98 -8.11 -14.99 -16.80
N MET A 99 -6.92 -14.65 -17.30
CA MET A 99 -6.06 -13.64 -16.69
C MET A 99 -6.66 -12.23 -16.70
N ILE A 100 -7.39 -11.86 -17.76
CA ILE A 100 -8.11 -10.59 -17.84
C ILE A 100 -9.30 -10.54 -16.87
N ASP A 101 -10.04 -11.63 -16.74
CA ASP A 101 -11.14 -11.70 -15.76
C ASP A 101 -10.61 -11.53 -14.32
N ARG A 102 -9.48 -12.20 -14.00
CA ARG A 102 -8.78 -12.05 -12.71
C ARG A 102 -8.25 -10.64 -12.48
N TYR A 103 -7.67 -10.02 -13.49
CA TYR A 103 -7.25 -8.61 -13.43
C TYR A 103 -8.42 -7.68 -13.11
N GLY A 104 -9.55 -7.86 -13.81
CA GLY A 104 -10.76 -7.10 -13.56
C GLY A 104 -11.32 -7.30 -12.15
N ALA A 105 -11.23 -8.52 -11.62
CA ALA A 105 -11.60 -8.81 -10.23
C ALA A 105 -10.65 -8.18 -9.21
N ALA A 106 -9.34 -8.13 -9.50
CA ALA A 106 -8.33 -7.62 -8.58
C ALA A 106 -8.53 -6.14 -8.23
N TRP A 107 -8.62 -5.24 -9.22
CA TRP A 107 -8.73 -3.80 -8.92
C TRP A 107 -10.11 -3.39 -8.37
N ARG A 108 -11.19 -4.09 -8.76
CA ARG A 108 -12.56 -3.79 -8.28
C ARG A 108 -12.71 -3.95 -6.77
N ARG A 109 -11.93 -4.84 -6.15
CA ARG A 109 -11.94 -5.06 -4.69
C ARG A 109 -11.56 -3.81 -3.88
N TYR A 110 -10.80 -2.90 -4.47
CA TYR A 110 -10.32 -1.68 -3.84
C TYR A 110 -11.21 -0.46 -4.14
N CYS A 111 -12.40 -0.70 -4.69
CA CYS A 111 -13.32 0.33 -5.14
C CYS A 111 -14.70 0.15 -4.50
N TRP A 112 -15.13 1.15 -3.72
CA TRP A 112 -16.51 1.30 -3.29
C TRP A 112 -16.90 2.78 -3.25
N GLU A 113 -18.20 3.04 -3.15
CA GLU A 113 -18.73 4.39 -3.05
C GLU A 113 -18.58 4.94 -1.64
N THR A 114 -18.30 6.24 -1.55
CA THR A 114 -18.07 6.94 -0.28
C THR A 114 -18.88 8.23 -0.24
N PRO A 115 -20.23 8.12 -0.22
CA PRO A 115 -21.11 9.28 -0.15
C PRO A 115 -20.86 10.09 1.12
N THR A 116 -20.50 9.43 2.22
CA THR A 116 -20.21 10.05 3.51
C THR A 116 -18.83 9.65 4.04
N LEU A 117 -18.52 9.98 5.29
CA LEU A 117 -17.30 9.50 5.95
C LEU A 117 -17.42 8.06 6.47
N ASP A 118 -18.64 7.54 6.63
CA ASP A 118 -18.88 6.25 7.29
C ASP A 118 -18.43 5.04 6.45
N GLU A 119 -18.29 5.22 5.14
CA GLU A 119 -17.73 4.22 4.24
C GLU A 119 -16.20 4.29 4.14
N LEU A 120 -15.56 5.31 4.73
CA LEU A 120 -14.11 5.41 4.76
C LEU A 120 -13.52 4.43 5.76
N ARG A 121 -12.29 4.03 5.50
CA ARG A 121 -11.47 3.30 6.47
C ARG A 121 -10.11 3.97 6.54
N LEU A 122 -9.72 4.40 7.73
CA LEU A 122 -8.41 4.97 8.03
C LEU A 122 -7.66 3.97 8.91
N ALA A 123 -6.48 3.55 8.46
CA ALA A 123 -5.62 2.61 9.17
C ALA A 123 -4.30 3.29 9.52
N PRO A 124 -4.21 3.96 10.69
CA PRO A 124 -2.94 4.45 11.22
C PRO A 124 -2.00 3.29 11.51
N PHE A 125 -0.75 3.40 11.08
CA PHE A 125 0.28 2.39 11.33
C PHE A 125 1.54 2.97 11.97
N HIS A 126 1.65 4.29 12.05
CA HIS A 126 2.68 4.96 12.85
C HIS A 126 2.13 6.21 13.55
N LEU A 127 2.51 6.36 14.81
CA LEU A 127 2.46 7.63 15.53
C LEU A 127 3.85 8.23 15.36
N LEU A 128 3.97 9.25 14.51
CA LEU A 128 5.25 9.80 14.10
C LEU A 128 5.81 10.74 15.17
N ALA A 129 5.01 11.73 15.57
CA ALA A 129 5.44 12.76 16.50
C ALA A 129 4.28 13.29 17.36
N SER A 130 4.63 13.81 18.53
CA SER A 130 3.80 14.58 19.44
C SER A 130 4.65 15.69 20.07
N GLU A 131 4.11 16.45 21.02
CA GLU A 131 4.81 17.55 21.70
C GLU A 131 6.22 17.15 22.15
N GLY A 132 7.24 17.87 21.66
CA GLY A 132 8.65 17.67 22.03
C GLY A 132 9.26 16.32 21.66
N ARG A 133 8.56 15.44 20.94
CA ARG A 133 9.00 14.04 20.75
C ARG A 133 8.67 13.45 19.39
N LEU A 134 9.71 12.87 18.78
CA LEU A 134 9.60 11.86 17.74
C LEU A 134 9.48 10.47 18.38
N HIS A 135 8.59 9.62 17.89
CA HIS A 135 8.38 8.27 18.44
C HIS A 135 9.14 7.17 17.69
N SER A 136 10.16 7.51 16.91
CA SER A 136 11.02 6.53 16.22
C SER A 136 11.93 5.75 17.17
N ASP A 137 11.93 6.08 18.47
CA ASP A 137 12.59 5.29 19.53
C ASP A 137 11.71 4.10 19.99
N ARG A 138 10.43 4.08 19.61
CA ARG A 138 9.51 2.98 19.87
C ARG A 138 9.60 1.93 18.77
N ASP A 139 9.36 0.67 19.15
CA ASP A 139 9.34 -0.43 18.20
C ASP A 139 7.98 -0.50 17.48
N HIS A 140 7.91 -1.20 16.33
CA HIS A 140 6.66 -1.25 15.58
C HIS A 140 5.53 -1.94 16.34
N VAL A 141 5.82 -2.85 17.28
CA VAL A 141 4.76 -3.48 18.09
C VAL A 141 4.06 -2.43 18.95
N TRP A 142 4.81 -1.54 19.58
CA TRP A 142 4.25 -0.41 20.33
C TRP A 142 3.34 0.47 19.47
N HIS A 143 3.74 0.79 18.23
CA HIS A 143 2.89 1.58 17.33
C HIS A 143 1.59 0.84 16.98
N MET A 144 1.68 -0.45 16.66
CA MET A 144 0.51 -1.25 16.30
C MET A 144 -0.47 -1.38 17.47
N GLU A 145 0.02 -1.65 18.68
CA GLU A 145 -0.79 -1.77 19.89
C GLU A 145 -1.40 -0.43 20.30
N THR A 146 -0.60 0.64 20.27
CA THR A 146 -1.05 2.00 20.63
C THR A 146 -2.13 2.50 19.69
N LEU A 147 -1.97 2.32 18.38
CA LEU A 147 -2.95 2.82 17.40
C LEU A 147 -4.19 1.92 17.31
N ALA A 148 -4.07 0.64 17.68
CA ALA A 148 -5.21 -0.26 17.76
C ALA A 148 -6.21 0.15 18.86
N THR A 149 -5.77 0.88 19.90
CA THR A 149 -6.68 1.38 20.95
C THR A 149 -7.69 2.39 20.42
N LEU A 150 -7.45 2.99 19.25
CA LEU A 150 -8.36 3.98 18.66
C LEU A 150 -9.56 3.32 17.96
N ALA A 151 -9.40 2.11 17.45
CA ALA A 151 -10.42 1.43 16.63
C ALA A 151 -11.77 1.20 17.36
N PRO A 152 -11.81 0.88 18.66
CA PRO A 152 -13.07 0.80 19.41
C PRO A 152 -13.86 2.11 19.52
N HIS A 153 -13.22 3.27 19.31
CA HIS A 153 -13.84 4.58 19.54
C HIS A 153 -14.47 5.19 18.29
N ASP A 154 -14.10 4.72 17.09
CA ASP A 154 -14.74 5.16 15.84
C ASP A 154 -14.63 4.07 14.74
N PRO A 155 -15.73 3.64 14.10
CA PRO A 155 -15.71 2.60 13.06
C PRO A 155 -14.93 2.97 11.79
N ILE A 156 -14.58 4.24 11.60
CA ILE A 156 -13.68 4.67 10.51
C ILE A 156 -12.25 4.18 10.75
N LEU A 157 -11.86 3.99 12.02
CA LEU A 157 -10.50 3.61 12.42
C LEU A 157 -10.35 2.09 12.42
N VAL A 158 -9.35 1.62 11.70
CA VAL A 158 -9.08 0.19 11.55
C VAL A 158 -7.74 -0.14 12.17
N ALA A 159 -7.75 -1.01 13.17
CA ALA A 159 -6.53 -1.62 13.70
C ALA A 159 -5.90 -2.49 12.61
N THR A 160 -4.62 -2.25 12.32
CA THR A 160 -3.92 -2.99 11.28
C THR A 160 -3.52 -4.38 11.79
N PRO A 161 -3.94 -5.48 11.13
CA PRO A 161 -3.49 -6.82 11.51
C PRO A 161 -1.97 -6.97 11.31
N TYR A 162 -1.27 -7.58 12.26
CA TYR A 162 0.16 -7.83 12.17
C TYR A 162 0.59 -9.15 12.79
N ARG A 163 1.82 -9.55 12.47
CA ARG A 163 2.53 -10.69 13.04
C ARG A 163 3.96 -10.26 13.39
N VAL A 164 4.44 -10.70 14.54
CA VAL A 164 5.86 -10.65 14.89
C VAL A 164 6.46 -12.00 14.50
N VAL A 165 7.52 -11.97 13.70
CA VAL A 165 8.12 -13.18 13.13
C VAL A 165 9.59 -13.25 13.54
N ASP A 166 9.96 -14.31 14.24
CA ASP A 166 11.36 -14.67 14.42
C ASP A 166 11.86 -15.34 13.13
N LEU A 167 12.90 -14.78 12.53
CA LEU A 167 13.43 -15.27 11.25
C LEU A 167 14.38 -16.46 11.43
N ASP A 168 14.84 -16.73 12.64
CA ASP A 168 15.67 -17.89 12.95
C ASP A 168 14.82 -19.15 13.25
N ASP A 169 13.54 -18.97 13.55
CA ASP A 169 12.58 -20.06 13.73
C ASP A 169 11.88 -20.45 12.41
N GLU A 170 12.07 -21.70 11.99
CA GLU A 170 11.44 -22.24 10.79
C GLU A 170 9.91 -22.30 10.88
N ALA A 171 9.36 -22.62 12.05
CA ALA A 171 7.91 -22.70 12.25
C ALA A 171 7.27 -21.30 12.18
N ALA A 172 7.90 -20.29 12.80
CA ALA A 172 7.46 -18.90 12.68
C ALA A 172 7.46 -18.39 11.24
N ARG A 173 8.49 -18.72 10.45
CA ARG A 173 8.53 -18.39 9.01
C ARG A 173 7.39 -19.07 8.24
N ALA A 174 7.12 -20.33 8.50
CA ALA A 174 6.05 -21.08 7.84
C ALA A 174 4.66 -20.50 8.17
N ASP A 175 4.39 -20.14 9.44
CA ASP A 175 3.15 -19.48 9.84
C ASP A 175 2.97 -18.13 9.14
N ALA A 176 4.03 -17.31 9.07
CA ALA A 176 3.99 -16.02 8.40
C ALA A 176 3.68 -16.13 6.90
N ILE A 177 4.24 -17.15 6.22
CA ILE A 177 3.93 -17.44 4.81
C ILE A 177 2.46 -17.84 4.67
N ALA A 178 1.97 -18.78 5.47
CA ALA A 178 0.58 -19.23 5.42
C ALA A 178 -0.42 -18.08 5.69
N TRP A 179 -0.09 -17.21 6.65
CA TRP A 179 -0.88 -16.01 6.93
C TRP A 179 -0.93 -15.05 5.73
N TRP A 180 0.20 -14.81 5.07
CA TRP A 180 0.26 -13.97 3.86
C TRP A 180 -0.50 -14.59 2.67
N GLU A 181 -0.39 -15.91 2.48
CA GLU A 181 -1.13 -16.64 1.45
C GLU A 181 -2.64 -16.52 1.68
N ALA A 182 -3.10 -16.71 2.92
CA ALA A 182 -4.50 -16.56 3.28
C ALA A 182 -5.01 -15.12 3.08
N LEU A 183 -4.25 -14.12 3.52
CA LEU A 183 -4.58 -12.70 3.35
C LEU A 183 -4.74 -12.33 1.87
N THR A 184 -3.78 -12.75 1.04
CA THR A 184 -3.78 -12.41 -0.39
C THR A 184 -4.81 -13.21 -1.17
N ALA A 185 -5.10 -14.46 -0.79
CA ALA A 185 -6.21 -15.25 -1.32
C ALA A 185 -7.58 -14.61 -1.03
N ALA A 186 -7.75 -14.05 0.18
CA ALA A 186 -8.94 -13.29 0.56
C ALA A 186 -9.04 -11.91 -0.14
N GLY A 187 -8.00 -11.50 -0.87
CA GLY A 187 -7.98 -10.32 -1.72
C GLY A 187 -7.24 -9.11 -1.17
N GLY A 188 -6.55 -9.26 -0.04
CA GLY A 188 -5.61 -8.25 0.45
C GLY A 188 -4.45 -8.03 -0.53
N GLU A 189 -3.87 -6.83 -0.50
CA GLU A 189 -2.77 -6.45 -1.39
C GLU A 189 -1.52 -7.30 -1.13
N GLY A 190 -1.27 -7.61 0.14
CA GLY A 190 -0.04 -8.24 0.61
C GLY A 190 0.33 -7.71 1.99
N MET A 191 1.63 -7.66 2.28
CA MET A 191 2.14 -7.19 3.57
C MET A 191 3.33 -6.24 3.41
N VAL A 192 3.57 -5.46 4.45
CA VAL A 192 4.79 -4.65 4.62
C VAL A 192 5.61 -5.27 5.74
N ILE A 193 6.81 -5.72 5.40
CA ILE A 193 7.77 -6.33 6.33
C ILE A 193 8.66 -5.22 6.87
N LYS A 194 8.70 -5.05 8.19
CA LYS A 194 9.50 -4.03 8.86
C LYS A 194 10.44 -4.70 9.87
N PRO A 195 11.67 -4.21 10.08
CA PRO A 195 12.46 -4.61 11.24
C PRO A 195 11.70 -4.30 12.53
N ARG A 196 11.89 -5.04 13.63
CA ARG A 196 11.15 -4.76 14.88
C ARG A 196 11.36 -3.32 15.35
N GLN A 197 12.62 -2.91 15.44
CA GLN A 197 13.01 -1.54 15.77
C GLN A 197 12.86 -0.65 14.55
N TRP A 198 12.45 0.60 14.77
CA TRP A 198 12.21 1.56 13.70
C TRP A 198 13.46 1.85 12.86
N ILE A 199 14.61 2.03 13.52
CA ILE A 199 15.90 2.28 12.88
C ILE A 199 16.85 1.14 13.26
N VAL A 200 17.26 0.35 12.25
CA VAL A 200 18.24 -0.73 12.42
C VAL A 200 19.46 -0.44 11.56
N ARG A 201 20.65 -0.57 12.14
CA ARG A 201 21.92 -0.50 11.42
C ARG A 201 22.56 -1.88 11.35
N GLY A 202 22.91 -2.31 10.15
CA GLY A 202 23.70 -3.50 9.90
C GLY A 202 25.09 -3.17 9.37
N PRO A 203 25.88 -4.18 8.97
CA PRO A 203 27.24 -4.00 8.46
C PRO A 203 27.35 -3.10 7.21
N ARG A 204 26.25 -2.93 6.48
CA ARG A 204 26.15 -2.11 5.25
C ARG A 204 25.42 -0.77 5.46
N GLY A 205 25.33 -0.31 6.71
CA GLY A 205 24.63 0.92 7.07
C GLY A 205 23.18 0.68 7.51
N VAL A 206 22.32 1.67 7.28
CA VAL A 206 20.91 1.61 7.69
C VAL A 206 20.15 0.57 6.87
N CYS A 207 19.45 -0.33 7.55
CA CYS A 207 18.57 -1.32 6.92
C CYS A 207 17.34 -0.63 6.31
N GLN A 208 16.72 -1.26 5.30
CA GLN A 208 15.46 -0.76 4.76
C GLN A 208 14.42 -0.72 5.89
N PRO A 209 13.73 0.42 6.11
CA PRO A 209 12.74 0.54 7.18
C PRO A 209 11.48 -0.29 6.89
N ALA A 210 11.20 -0.54 5.61
CA ALA A 210 10.06 -1.32 5.17
C ALA A 210 10.34 -2.00 3.83
N ILE A 211 9.81 -3.21 3.65
CA ILE A 211 9.83 -3.96 2.40
C ILE A 211 8.41 -4.43 2.10
N LYS A 212 7.86 -4.02 0.94
CA LYS A 212 6.55 -4.50 0.48
C LYS A 212 6.65 -5.90 -0.15
N CYS A 213 5.74 -6.78 0.23
CA CYS A 213 5.56 -8.11 -0.36
C CYS A 213 4.10 -8.28 -0.79
N ARG A 214 3.85 -8.08 -2.09
CA ARG A 214 2.50 -7.99 -2.68
C ARG A 214 2.04 -9.34 -3.23
N GLY A 215 0.77 -9.66 -3.04
CA GLY A 215 0.10 -10.87 -3.50
C GLY A 215 0.01 -10.98 -5.02
N PRO A 216 -0.07 -12.21 -5.55
CA PRO A 216 -0.04 -12.45 -6.99
C PRO A 216 -1.22 -11.78 -7.73
N GLU A 217 -2.43 -11.83 -7.17
CA GLU A 217 -3.58 -11.22 -7.83
C GLU A 217 -3.50 -9.69 -7.88
N TYR A 218 -2.99 -9.07 -6.82
CA TYR A 218 -2.76 -7.63 -6.79
C TYR A 218 -1.73 -7.21 -7.85
N LEU A 219 -0.66 -8.01 -8.04
CA LEU A 219 0.39 -7.70 -9.01
C LEU A 219 -0.09 -7.65 -10.46
N ARG A 220 -1.29 -8.16 -10.79
CA ARG A 220 -1.92 -7.94 -12.11
C ARG A 220 -2.20 -6.46 -12.38
N ILE A 221 -2.51 -5.69 -11.34
CA ILE A 221 -2.78 -4.25 -11.41
C ILE A 221 -1.48 -3.49 -11.76
N ILE A 222 -0.33 -4.02 -11.33
CA ILE A 222 0.97 -3.36 -11.41
C ILE A 222 1.75 -3.79 -12.66
N TYR A 223 1.88 -5.11 -12.88
CA TYR A 223 2.67 -5.68 -13.98
C TYR A 223 1.83 -6.02 -15.22
N GLY A 224 0.52 -5.80 -15.14
CA GLY A 224 -0.43 -6.06 -16.21
C GLY A 224 -1.14 -7.41 -16.08
N PRO A 225 -2.25 -7.60 -16.80
CA PRO A 225 -3.13 -8.76 -16.60
C PRO A 225 -2.45 -10.11 -16.83
N GLU A 226 -1.60 -10.16 -17.86
CA GLU A 226 -0.94 -11.37 -18.35
C GLU A 226 0.44 -11.61 -17.72
N TYR A 227 0.84 -10.83 -16.70
CA TYR A 227 2.19 -10.88 -16.14
C TYR A 227 2.62 -12.27 -15.65
N SER A 228 1.64 -13.09 -15.23
CA SER A 228 1.85 -14.43 -14.67
C SER A 228 2.09 -15.51 -15.74
N ALA A 229 1.96 -15.19 -17.03
CA ALA A 229 2.31 -16.13 -18.10
C ALA A 229 3.81 -16.48 -18.03
N PRO A 230 4.23 -17.74 -18.27
CA PRO A 230 5.63 -18.18 -18.13
C PRO A 230 6.64 -17.29 -18.86
N GLU A 231 6.33 -16.91 -20.09
CA GLU A 231 7.16 -16.04 -20.93
C GLU A 231 7.24 -14.59 -20.43
N ASN A 232 6.26 -14.15 -19.64
CA ASN A 232 6.20 -12.80 -19.08
C ASN A 232 6.90 -12.75 -17.72
N ILE A 233 6.58 -13.69 -16.82
CA ILE A 233 7.10 -13.69 -15.46
C ILE A 233 8.62 -13.87 -15.44
N GLU A 234 9.17 -14.70 -16.32
CA GLU A 234 10.62 -14.93 -16.36
C GLU A 234 11.38 -13.65 -16.72
N ARG A 235 10.87 -12.88 -17.70
CA ARG A 235 11.44 -11.57 -18.06
C ARG A 235 11.33 -10.55 -16.92
N LEU A 236 10.31 -10.65 -16.07
CA LEU A 236 10.09 -9.74 -14.95
C LEU A 236 10.92 -10.08 -13.70
N ARG A 237 11.51 -11.28 -13.61
CA ARG A 237 12.40 -11.65 -12.49
C ARG A 237 13.67 -10.81 -12.46
N SER A 238 14.20 -10.46 -13.64
CA SER A 238 15.36 -9.57 -13.77
C SER A 238 14.94 -8.12 -13.56
N ARG A 239 15.12 -7.61 -12.33
CA ARG A 239 14.79 -6.21 -11.97
C ARG A 239 15.83 -5.58 -11.06
N GLY A 240 16.19 -4.33 -11.35
CA GLY A 240 17.12 -3.55 -10.53
C GLY A 240 16.41 -2.88 -9.37
N LEU A 241 16.72 -3.28 -8.13
CA LEU A 241 16.12 -2.67 -6.92
C LEU A 241 17.00 -1.60 -6.28
N GLY A 242 18.24 -1.44 -6.74
CA GLY A 242 19.25 -0.58 -6.10
C GLY A 242 18.82 0.89 -6.02
N GLY A 243 18.36 1.46 -7.13
CA GLY A 243 17.91 2.85 -7.20
C GLY A 243 16.76 3.14 -6.23
N LYS A 244 15.69 2.33 -6.26
CA LYS A 244 14.53 2.52 -5.36
C LYS A 244 14.90 2.33 -3.89
N ARG A 245 15.77 1.36 -3.57
CA ARG A 245 16.28 1.15 -2.20
C ARG A 245 17.12 2.34 -1.70
N SER A 246 17.93 2.94 -2.57
CA SER A 246 18.73 4.12 -2.23
C SER A 246 17.86 5.36 -2.01
N LEU A 247 16.87 5.58 -2.86
CA LEU A 247 15.89 6.67 -2.71
C LEU A 247 15.11 6.54 -1.40
N ALA A 248 14.56 5.34 -1.14
CA ALA A 248 13.80 5.08 0.08
C ALA A 248 14.58 5.41 1.36
N LEU A 249 15.89 5.09 1.43
CA LEU A 249 16.72 5.42 2.60
C LEU A 249 16.97 6.93 2.75
N ARG A 250 17.16 7.65 1.63
CA ARG A 250 17.38 9.11 1.65
C ARG A 250 16.11 9.85 2.04
N GLU A 251 14.98 9.47 1.44
CA GLU A 251 13.66 10.01 1.78
C GLU A 251 13.31 9.73 3.24
N PHE A 252 13.55 8.51 3.72
CA PHE A 252 13.34 8.14 5.12
C PHE A 252 14.17 9.00 6.08
N ALA A 253 15.46 9.19 5.79
CA ALA A 253 16.33 10.03 6.62
C ALA A 253 15.86 11.49 6.66
N LEU A 254 15.48 12.06 5.51
CA LEU A 254 14.93 13.43 5.44
C LEU A 254 13.58 13.53 6.16
N GLY A 255 12.72 12.53 6.04
CA GLY A 255 11.43 12.49 6.74
C GLY A 255 11.60 12.52 8.26
N LEU A 256 12.51 11.70 8.79
CA LEU A 256 12.80 11.68 10.22
C LEU A 256 13.42 13.00 10.70
N GLU A 257 14.38 13.54 9.95
CA GLU A 257 15.03 14.81 10.29
C GLU A 257 14.01 15.97 10.30
N GLY A 258 13.13 16.04 9.30
CA GLY A 258 12.07 17.04 9.23
C GLY A 258 11.11 16.96 10.42
N LEU A 259 10.70 15.75 10.79
CA LEU A 259 9.83 15.52 11.95
C LEU A 259 10.52 15.86 13.28
N ALA A 260 11.81 15.51 13.43
CA ALA A 260 12.59 15.84 14.62
C ALA A 260 12.68 17.37 14.81
N ARG A 261 13.05 18.09 13.75
CA ARG A 261 13.10 19.57 13.77
C ARG A 261 11.75 20.19 14.09
N PHE A 262 10.67 19.64 13.57
CA PHE A 262 9.33 20.11 13.88
C PHE A 262 8.98 19.89 15.36
N ALA A 263 9.22 18.69 15.88
CA ALA A 263 8.94 18.34 17.26
C ALA A 263 9.78 19.15 18.28
N GLU A 264 11.00 19.55 17.90
CA GLU A 264 11.90 20.37 18.71
C GLU A 264 11.61 21.89 18.63
N GLY A 265 10.62 22.30 17.83
CA GLY A 265 10.26 23.72 17.67
C GLY A 265 11.25 24.54 16.84
N ASP A 266 11.99 23.89 15.94
CA ASP A 266 12.92 24.57 15.04
C ASP A 266 12.17 25.45 14.02
N SER A 267 12.90 26.35 13.39
CA SER A 267 12.37 27.25 12.37
C SER A 267 11.77 26.50 11.18
N LEU A 268 10.63 27.00 10.69
CA LEU A 268 9.84 26.37 9.64
C LEU A 268 10.64 26.08 8.36
N TRP A 269 11.62 26.93 8.01
CA TRP A 269 12.45 26.73 6.83
C TRP A 269 13.40 25.53 6.96
N ARG A 270 13.88 25.22 8.18
CA ARG A 270 14.70 24.03 8.45
C ARG A 270 13.87 22.75 8.45
N VAL A 271 12.60 22.81 8.82
CA VAL A 271 11.66 21.69 8.61
C VAL A 271 11.41 21.52 7.12
N HIS A 272 11.10 22.62 6.42
CA HIS A 272 10.74 22.60 5.02
C HIS A 272 11.88 22.15 4.09
N GLU A 273 13.15 22.45 4.36
CA GLU A 273 14.24 21.94 3.52
C GLU A 273 14.27 20.40 3.45
N CYS A 274 13.94 19.72 4.55
CA CYS A 274 13.82 18.27 4.59
C CYS A 274 12.60 17.79 3.80
N VAL A 275 11.44 18.41 4.02
CA VAL A 275 10.18 18.08 3.32
C VAL A 275 10.30 18.28 1.81
N PHE A 276 10.88 19.40 1.37
CA PHE A 276 11.13 19.67 -0.05
C PHE A 276 12.22 18.75 -0.62
N GLY A 277 13.21 18.35 0.19
CA GLY A 277 14.18 17.33 -0.18
C GLY A 277 13.50 16.00 -0.54
N VAL A 278 12.55 15.52 0.27
CA VAL A 278 11.74 14.32 -0.05
C VAL A 278 10.98 14.52 -1.37
N LEU A 279 10.32 15.67 -1.54
CA LEU A 279 9.56 15.96 -2.75
C LEU A 279 10.45 16.01 -4.01
N ALA A 280 11.67 16.53 -3.89
CA ALA A 280 12.64 16.56 -4.97
C ALA A 280 13.13 15.15 -5.34
N LEU A 281 13.42 14.31 -4.34
CA LEU A 281 13.83 12.92 -4.57
C LEU A 281 12.77 12.08 -5.26
N GLU A 282 11.49 12.31 -4.97
CA GLU A 282 10.37 11.62 -5.62
C GLU A 282 10.22 11.99 -7.11
N SER A 283 10.93 13.00 -7.62
CA SER A 283 11.00 13.32 -9.06
C SER A 283 12.07 12.52 -9.81
N GLU A 284 12.95 11.82 -9.11
CA GLU A 284 13.98 10.97 -9.72
C GLU A 284 13.33 9.77 -10.44
N PRO A 285 13.67 9.50 -11.71
CA PRO A 285 13.05 8.45 -12.47
C PRO A 285 13.41 7.07 -11.90
N VAL A 286 12.38 6.32 -11.52
CA VAL A 286 12.48 4.92 -11.10
C VAL A 286 11.41 4.09 -11.79
N ASP A 287 11.63 2.77 -11.86
CA ASP A 287 10.61 1.86 -12.34
C ASP A 287 9.33 1.98 -11.48
N PRO A 288 8.20 2.47 -12.04
CA PRO A 288 6.98 2.75 -11.28
C PRO A 288 6.29 1.49 -10.75
N ARG A 289 6.77 0.29 -11.14
CA ARG A 289 6.22 -1.00 -10.67
C ARG A 289 6.79 -1.42 -9.31
N LEU A 290 7.84 -0.75 -8.82
CA LEU A 290 8.58 -1.11 -7.60
C LEU A 290 7.97 -0.54 -6.31
#